data_AF-A0A967FWK6-F1
#
_entry.id   AF-A0A967FWK6-F1
#
_cell.length_a   1.000
_cell.length_b   1.000
_cell.length_c   1.000
_cell.angle_alpha   90.00
_cell.angle_beta   90.00
_cell.angle_gamma   90.00
#
_symmetry.space_group_name_H-M   'P 1'
#
loop_
_entity.id
_entity.type
_entity.pdbx_description
1 polymer ?
#
loop_
_entity_poly.entity_id
_entity_poly.type
_entity_poly.pdbx_seq_one_letter_code
_entity_poly.pdbx_strand_id
1 'polypeptide(L)'
;QLKRCDLLRIDHFRGFQACWSIPAGEKTAIRGHWENVPGRQLFTELQKQFGQLPIIAEDLGVITDDVEKLRDDFGFPGMKILQFAFDSGPDNPYLPENYNSNCVV
;
A
#
# COMPACT_ATOMS: atom_id res chain seq x y z
N GLN A 1 18.82 -0.22 1.73
CA GLN A 1 18.18 -0.96 0.62
C GLN A 1 18.58 -0.40 -0.74
N LEU A 2 18.56 0.92 -0.97
CA LEU A 2 18.91 1.56 -2.26
C LEU A 2 20.32 1.30 -2.80
N LYS A 3 21.26 0.78 -1.99
CA LYS A 3 22.56 0.29 -2.49
C LYS A 3 22.47 -1.04 -3.26
N ARG A 4 21.31 -1.72 -3.20
CA ARG A 4 21.08 -3.06 -3.75
C ARG A 4 20.02 -3.09 -4.84
N CYS A 5 19.05 -2.18 -4.79
CA CYS A 5 17.92 -2.12 -5.72
C CYS A 5 17.61 -0.67 -6.06
N ASP A 6 17.19 -0.42 -7.30
CA ASP A 6 16.76 0.91 -7.77
C ASP A 6 15.36 1.28 -7.28
N LEU A 7 14.48 0.28 -7.14
CA LEU A 7 13.10 0.42 -6.66
C LEU A 7 12.88 -0.48 -5.44
N LEU A 8 12.05 -0.01 -4.52
CA LEU A 8 11.65 -0.74 -3.31
C LEU A 8 10.15 -0.98 -3.32
N ARG A 9 9.74 -2.24 -3.50
CA ARG A 9 8.37 -2.64 -3.14
C ARG A 9 8.27 -2.69 -1.62
N ILE A 10 7.36 -1.89 -1.08
CA ILE A 10 7.06 -1.89 0.35
C ILE A 10 5.87 -2.80 0.57
N ASP A 11 6.14 -3.95 1.18
CA ASP A 11 5.15 -4.93 1.59
C ASP A 11 4.21 -4.33 2.64
N HIS A 12 2.92 -4.66 2.53
CA HIS A 12 1.88 -4.22 3.43
C HIS A 12 1.81 -2.70 3.61
N PHE A 13 1.86 -1.94 2.51
CA PHE A 13 1.92 -0.48 2.52
C PHE A 13 0.80 0.14 3.36
N ARG A 14 -0.38 -0.49 3.40
CA ARG A 14 -1.52 -0.04 4.20
C ARG A 14 -1.19 0.16 5.69
N GLY A 15 -0.18 -0.53 6.21
CA GLY A 15 0.33 -0.39 7.56
C GLY A 15 0.84 1.02 7.89
N PHE A 16 1.22 1.82 6.89
CA PHE A 16 1.61 3.22 7.08
C PHE A 16 0.42 4.16 7.31
N GLN A 17 -0.80 3.74 6.97
CA GLN A 17 -2.02 4.47 7.34
C GLN A 17 -2.52 4.01 8.70
N ALA A 18 -2.70 2.70 8.89
CA ALA A 18 -3.03 2.08 10.16
C ALA A 18 -2.59 0.61 10.15
N CYS A 19 -2.21 0.05 11.30
CA CYS A 19 -1.91 -1.37 11.42
C CYS A 19 -2.93 -2.08 12.32
N TRP A 20 -3.16 -3.37 12.07
CA TRP A 20 -3.97 -4.19 12.96
C TRP A 20 -3.10 -4.67 14.13
N SER A 21 -3.36 -4.15 15.31
CA SER A 21 -2.59 -4.39 16.53
C SER A 21 -3.27 -5.46 17.38
N ILE A 22 -2.54 -6.51 17.75
CA ILE A 22 -3.07 -7.65 18.52
C ILE A 22 -2.26 -7.80 19.81
N PRO A 23 -2.89 -7.90 20.99
CA PRO A 23 -2.19 -8.18 22.24
C PRO A 23 -1.39 -9.49 22.14
N ALA A 24 -0.14 -9.48 22.61
CA ALA A 24 0.80 -10.60 22.44
C ALA A 24 0.32 -11.97 23.00
N GLY A 25 -0.67 -11.98 23.91
CA GLY A 25 -1.24 -13.19 24.50
C GLY A 25 -2.42 -13.79 23.72
N GLU A 26 -2.95 -13.11 22.70
CA GLU A 26 -4.07 -13.62 21.91
C GLU A 26 -3.65 -14.77 21.00
N LYS A 27 -4.51 -15.80 20.91
CA LYS A 27 -4.23 -17.01 20.10
C LYS A 27 -4.57 -16.84 18.63
N THR A 28 -5.33 -15.80 18.29
CA THR A 28 -5.86 -15.54 16.94
C THR A 28 -5.85 -14.04 16.66
N ALA A 29 -5.93 -13.66 15.39
CA ALA A 29 -5.98 -12.27 14.97
C ALA A 29 -7.34 -11.57 15.18
N ILE A 30 -8.38 -12.30 15.64
CA ILE A 30 -9.75 -11.79 15.74
C ILE A 30 -9.84 -10.62 16.74
N ARG A 31 -9.08 -10.68 17.84
CA ARG A 31 -9.12 -9.70 18.94
C ARG A 31 -7.98 -8.70 18.82
N GLY A 32 -7.99 -7.94 17.74
CA GLY A 32 -7.13 -6.77 17.57
C GLY A 32 -7.93 -5.49 17.45
N HIS A 33 -7.22 -4.40 17.21
CA HIS A 33 -7.80 -3.10 16.87
C HIS A 33 -6.96 -2.41 15.81
N TRP A 34 -7.57 -1.51 15.05
CA TRP A 34 -6.84 -0.63 14.16
C TRP A 34 -6.12 0.45 14.95
N GLU A 35 -4.82 0.58 14.73
CA GLU A 35 -4.00 1.62 15.34
C GLU A 35 -3.41 2.51 14.24
N ASN A 36 -3.70 3.81 14.33
CA ASN A 36 -3.22 4.78 13.34
C ASN A 36 -1.70 4.88 13.39
N VAL A 37 -1.07 4.91 12.21
CA VAL A 37 0.38 5.02 12.06
C VAL A 37 0.73 6.36 11.41
N PRO A 38 1.78 7.06 11.84
CA PRO A 38 2.16 8.37 11.28
C PRO A 38 2.86 8.28 9.92
N GLY A 39 2.34 7.47 8.97
CA GLY A 39 2.98 7.25 7.68
C GLY A 39 3.13 8.51 6.83
N ARG A 40 2.15 9.41 6.85
CA ARG A 40 2.28 10.71 6.15
C ARG A 40 3.46 11.53 6.67
N GLN A 41 3.64 11.57 7.99
CA GLN A 41 4.75 12.31 8.59
C GLN A 41 6.08 11.68 8.19
N LEU A 42 6.16 10.35 8.21
CA LEU A 42 7.32 9.59 7.76
C LEU A 42 7.68 9.90 6.30
N PHE A 43 6.73 9.72 5.37
CA PHE A 43 7.01 9.94 3.94
C PHE A 43 7.27 11.40 3.60
N THR A 44 6.64 12.34 4.31
CA THR A 44 6.97 13.77 4.20
C THR A 44 8.43 14.04 4.56
N GLU A 45 8.93 13.46 5.66
CA GLU A 45 10.33 13.68 6.06
C GLU A 45 11.30 12.97 5.11
N LEU A 46 10.99 11.75 4.69
CA LEU A 46 11.79 11.03 3.71
C LEU A 46 11.87 11.80 2.38
N GLN A 47 10.75 12.35 1.89
CA GLN A 47 10.72 13.10 0.65
C GLN A 47 11.50 14.42 0.74
N LYS A 48 11.51 15.09 1.90
CA LYS A 48 12.36 16.27 2.14
C LYS A 48 13.84 15.92 2.08
N GLN A 49 14.23 14.79 2.65
CA GLN A 49 15.63 14.36 2.75
C GLN A 49 16.16 13.78 1.42
N PHE A 50 15.33 13.03 0.69
CA PHE A 50 15.77 12.21 -0.45
C PHE A 50 15.13 12.61 -1.78
N GLY A 51 14.19 13.56 -1.80
CA GLY A 51 13.42 13.91 -2.99
C GLY A 51 12.39 12.82 -3.33
N GLN A 52 12.23 12.52 -4.62
CA GLN A 52 11.31 11.48 -5.05
C GLN A 52 11.74 10.11 -4.51
N LEU A 53 10.83 9.43 -3.81
CA LEU A 53 11.13 8.14 -3.21
C LEU A 53 10.88 7.02 -4.25
N PRO A 54 11.84 6.11 -4.48
CA PRO A 54 11.70 5.02 -5.44
C PRO A 54 10.92 3.84 -4.85
N ILE A 55 9.65 4.07 -4.52
CA ILE A 55 8.78 3.11 -3.82
C ILE A 55 7.69 2.59 -4.76
N ILE A 56 7.40 1.29 -4.68
CA ILE A 56 6.15 0.68 -5.16
C ILE A 56 5.35 0.26 -3.93
N ALA A 57 4.09 0.68 -3.84
CA ALA A 57 3.21 0.30 -2.76
C ALA A 57 2.57 -1.06 -3.07
N GLU A 58 2.79 -2.06 -2.20
CA GLU A 58 1.93 -3.24 -2.18
C GLU A 58 0.64 -2.87 -1.44
N ASP A 59 -0.44 -2.71 -2.22
CA ASP A 59 -1.76 -2.22 -1.81
C ASP A 59 -2.87 -3.21 -2.20
N LEU A 60 -2.61 -4.52 -2.01
CA LEU A 60 -3.57 -5.57 -2.35
C LEU A 60 -4.54 -5.86 -1.19
N GLY A 61 -5.64 -6.53 -1.51
CA GLY A 61 -6.67 -6.94 -0.54
C GLY A 61 -7.73 -5.86 -0.28
N VAL A 62 -8.32 -5.87 0.92
CA VAL A 62 -9.33 -4.87 1.32
C VAL A 62 -8.63 -3.62 1.81
N ILE A 63 -8.64 -2.58 0.98
CA ILE A 63 -7.98 -1.30 1.19
C ILE A 63 -9.02 -0.20 1.41
N THR A 64 -8.66 0.81 2.18
CA THR A 64 -9.49 1.99 2.46
C THR A 64 -9.03 3.18 1.62
N ASP A 65 -9.94 4.12 1.33
CA ASP A 65 -9.63 5.35 0.59
C ASP A 65 -8.46 6.14 1.20
N ASP A 66 -8.29 6.09 2.53
CA ASP A 66 -7.17 6.75 3.21
C ASP A 66 -5.80 6.17 2.85
N VAL A 67 -5.73 4.86 2.58
CA VAL A 67 -4.50 4.18 2.15
C VAL A 67 -4.19 4.58 0.71
N GLU A 68 -5.19 4.57 -0.17
CA GLU A 68 -5.03 5.02 -1.56
C GLU A 68 -4.62 6.48 -1.62
N LYS A 69 -5.25 7.34 -0.81
CA LYS A 69 -4.87 8.74 -0.69
C LYS A 69 -3.43 8.91 -0.20
N LEU A 70 -2.98 8.10 0.77
CA LEU A 70 -1.59 8.13 1.21
C LEU A 70 -0.64 7.73 0.09
N ARG A 71 -0.94 6.67 -0.67
CA ARG A 71 -0.16 6.24 -1.84
C ARG A 71 -0.08 7.36 -2.89
N ASP A 72 -1.22 7.91 -3.25
CA ASP A 72 -1.37 8.87 -4.36
C ASP A 72 -0.77 10.23 -4.04
N ASP A 73 -0.91 10.72 -2.81
CA ASP A 73 -0.33 12.00 -2.37
C ASP A 73 1.21 12.01 -2.45
N PHE A 74 1.86 10.84 -2.35
CA PHE A 74 3.31 10.69 -2.53
C PHE A 74 3.72 10.14 -3.91
N GLY A 75 2.74 9.91 -4.80
CA GLY A 75 2.97 9.47 -6.18
C GLY A 75 3.50 8.04 -6.31
N PHE A 76 3.30 7.18 -5.31
CA PHE A 76 3.78 5.80 -5.38
C PHE A 76 2.89 4.97 -6.30
N PRO A 77 3.43 4.19 -7.24
CA PRO A 77 2.62 3.23 -7.98
C PRO A 77 2.08 2.13 -7.06
N GLY A 78 0.80 1.81 -7.25
CA GLY A 78 0.16 0.62 -6.66
C GLY A 78 0.39 -0.63 -7.50
N MET A 79 -0.15 -1.77 -7.06
CA MET A 79 -0.02 -3.05 -7.74
C MET A 79 -1.36 -3.53 -8.30
N LYS A 80 -1.31 -4.17 -9.47
CA LYS A 80 -2.45 -4.82 -10.12
C LYS A 80 -2.08 -6.26 -10.42
N ILE A 81 -2.85 -7.22 -9.90
CA ILE A 81 -2.60 -8.64 -10.13
C ILE A 81 -3.68 -9.18 -11.05
N LEU A 82 -3.33 -9.45 -12.33
CA LEU A 82 -4.28 -9.91 -13.34
C LEU A 82 -5.02 -11.20 -12.94
N GLN A 83 -4.39 -12.07 -12.14
CA GLN A 83 -5.04 -13.29 -11.63
C GLN A 83 -6.26 -13.01 -10.74
N PHE A 84 -6.36 -11.81 -10.15
CA PHE A 84 -7.50 -11.39 -9.33
C PHE A 84 -8.62 -10.72 -10.15
N ALA A 85 -8.46 -10.59 -11.47
CA ALA A 85 -9.40 -9.83 -12.32
C ALA A 85 -10.72 -10.55 -12.64
N PHE A 86 -10.81 -11.86 -12.40
CA PHE A 86 -11.86 -12.72 -12.96
C PHE A 86 -12.80 -13.34 -11.92
N ASP A 87 -12.81 -12.81 -10.70
CA ASP A 87 -13.65 -13.29 -9.60
C ASP A 87 -14.90 -12.42 -9.34
N SER A 88 -15.05 -11.32 -10.08
CA SER A 88 -16.07 -10.29 -9.86
C SER A 88 -16.48 -9.60 -11.17
N GLY A 89 -17.21 -8.49 -11.08
CA GLY A 89 -17.83 -7.80 -12.22
C GLY A 89 -16.89 -6.89 -13.02
N PRO A 90 -17.44 -6.12 -13.99
CA PRO A 90 -16.67 -5.24 -14.87
C PRO A 90 -15.95 -4.10 -14.13
N ASP A 91 -16.34 -3.81 -12.88
CA ASP A 91 -15.70 -2.79 -12.04
C ASP A 91 -14.49 -3.33 -11.26
N ASN A 92 -14.07 -4.58 -11.51
CA ASN A 92 -12.92 -5.18 -10.82
C ASN A 92 -11.66 -4.33 -11.11
N PRO A 93 -10.98 -3.81 -10.07
CA PRO A 93 -9.83 -2.92 -10.25
C PRO A 93 -8.60 -3.60 -10.86
N TYR A 94 -8.62 -4.93 -11.00
CA TYR A 94 -7.58 -5.75 -11.60
C TYR A 94 -7.82 -6.08 -13.08
N LEU A 95 -8.95 -5.66 -13.66
CA LEU A 95 -9.17 -5.71 -15.12
C LEU A 95 -8.31 -4.66 -15.85
N PRO A 96 -7.66 -4.99 -16.98
CA PRO A 96 -6.79 -4.06 -17.71
C PRO A 96 -7.43 -2.72 -18.09
N GLU A 97 -8.71 -2.71 -18.43
CA GLU A 97 -9.48 -1.51 -18.74
C GLU A 97 -9.66 -0.55 -17.54
N ASN A 98 -9.49 -1.04 -16.31
CA ASN A 98 -9.65 -0.28 -15.07
C ASN A 98 -8.32 0.17 -14.45
N TYR A 99 -7.19 -0.04 -15.14
CA TYR A 99 -5.89 0.39 -14.64
C TYR A 99 -5.72 1.90 -14.73
N ASN A 100 -5.15 2.48 -13.68
CA ASN A 100 -4.54 3.80 -13.77
C ASN A 100 -3.12 3.68 -14.36
N SER A 101 -2.57 4.77 -14.87
CA SER A 101 -1.23 4.77 -15.49
C SER A 101 -0.08 4.60 -14.48
N ASN A 102 -0.31 4.89 -13.20
CA ASN A 102 0.69 4.80 -12.14
C ASN A 102 0.52 3.50 -11.34
N CYS A 103 0.67 2.36 -12.03
CA CYS A 103 0.62 1.05 -11.40
C CYS A 103 1.66 0.08 -11.99
N VAL A 104 1.88 -1.02 -11.28
CA VAL A 104 2.69 -2.16 -11.73
C VAL A 104 1.76 -3.37 -11.89
N VAL A 105 1.79 -4.00 -13.06
CA VAL A 105 0.96 -5.18 -13.42
C VAL A 105 1.82 -6.43 -13.52
#